data_AF-A0A964MUY9-F1
#
_entry.id   AF-A0A964MUY9-F1
#
_cell.length_a   1.000
_cell.length_b   1.000
_cell.length_c   1.000
_cell.angle_alpha   90.00
_cell.angle_beta   90.00
_cell.angle_gamma   90.00
#
_symmetry.space_group_name_H-M   'P 1'
#
loop_
_entity.id
_entity.type
_entity.pdbx_description
1 polymer ?
#
loop_
_entity_poly.entity_id
_entity_poly.type
_entity_poly.pdbx_seq_one_letter_code
_entity_poly.pdbx_strand_id
1 'polypeptide(L)'
;MQATRQPACASAVNKTGGLVAFEIGDKVIYPNHGLGIVKRIETKTIMGTTCGFYQLRMANETTVFVPVDNVDGVGLRRAITDDETGRLFSLLGDGKIESHQNWKGRFKDNSDRMRTGSIYDVVEVLKSLSHLAKSKSLSFREKRMLDRAKFLVVSEISEVMGQKVVVIDERVEQALERCFSTKARNTARSVAAKATRATKAATATATATAVAAVPRRAARAS
;
A
#
# COMPACT_ATOMS: atom_id res chain seq x y z
N MET A 1 12.16 -29.30 -42.21
CA MET A 1 12.80 -28.67 -41.03
C MET A 1 12.64 -27.17 -41.20
N GLN A 2 11.45 -26.62 -40.92
CA GLN A 2 11.05 -25.99 -39.65
C GLN A 2 12.01 -24.93 -39.10
N ALA A 3 11.51 -23.68 -39.19
CA ALA A 3 11.56 -22.60 -38.21
C ALA A 3 12.91 -21.91 -37.89
N THR A 4 13.05 -20.70 -38.43
CA THR A 4 13.86 -19.63 -37.80
C THR A 4 13.11 -18.29 -37.82
N ARG A 5 12.41 -18.05 -36.71
CA ARG A 5 12.25 -16.80 -35.95
C ARG A 5 11.95 -15.51 -36.72
N GLN A 6 10.66 -15.16 -36.72
CA GLN A 6 10.19 -13.77 -36.77
C GLN A 6 10.70 -13.00 -35.53
N PRO A 7 11.19 -11.75 -35.68
CA PRO A 7 11.34 -10.87 -34.54
C PRO A 7 9.97 -10.41 -34.04
N ALA A 8 9.85 -10.46 -32.71
CA ALA A 8 8.66 -10.19 -31.93
C ALA A 8 8.26 -8.70 -31.91
N CYS A 9 6.97 -8.50 -31.64
CA CYS A 9 6.33 -7.26 -31.16
C CYS A 9 6.43 -6.05 -32.10
N ALA A 10 5.53 -6.04 -33.09
CA ALA A 10 5.09 -4.80 -33.70
C ALA A 10 4.43 -3.91 -32.64
N SER A 11 5.11 -2.84 -32.22
CA SER A 11 4.51 -1.73 -31.49
C SER A 11 3.37 -1.15 -32.33
N ALA A 12 2.18 -1.04 -31.75
CA ALA A 12 1.02 -0.44 -32.37
C ALA A 12 1.22 1.07 -32.53
N VAL A 13 1.88 1.48 -33.60
CA VAL A 13 1.97 2.88 -34.02
C VAL A 13 0.66 3.24 -34.73
N ASN A 14 -0.19 4.03 -34.07
CA ASN A 14 -1.34 4.64 -34.73
C ASN A 14 -0.89 5.88 -35.53
N LYS A 15 -1.60 6.20 -36.63
CA LYS A 15 -1.20 7.15 -37.70
C LYS A 15 -1.06 8.64 -37.30
N THR A 16 -1.06 8.97 -36.01
CA THR A 16 -0.85 10.32 -35.51
C THR A 16 0.19 10.20 -34.41
N GLY A 17 1.41 10.71 -34.67
CA GLY A 17 2.63 10.45 -33.91
C GLY A 17 2.69 10.95 -32.46
N GLY A 18 1.75 10.54 -31.61
CA GLY A 18 1.86 10.58 -30.16
C GLY A 18 2.06 9.16 -29.62
N LEU A 19 2.98 8.98 -28.67
CA LEU A 19 3.11 7.70 -27.96
C LEU A 19 1.78 7.36 -27.27
N VAL A 20 1.12 6.28 -27.72
CA VAL A 20 -0.04 5.73 -27.03
C VAL A 20 0.48 5.02 -25.77
N ALA A 21 0.32 5.66 -24.61
CA ALA A 21 0.80 5.12 -23.34
C ALA A 21 -0.02 3.91 -22.83
N PHE A 22 -1.24 3.73 -23.33
CA PHE A 22 -2.15 2.65 -22.92
C PHE A 22 -2.88 2.04 -24.11
N GLU A 23 -3.15 0.74 -24.02
CA GLU A 23 -3.86 -0.03 -25.03
C GLU A 23 -5.29 -0.38 -24.58
N ILE A 24 -6.12 -0.82 -25.53
CA ILE A 24 -7.48 -1.28 -25.23
C ILE A 24 -7.40 -2.54 -24.37
N GLY A 25 -8.11 -2.53 -23.23
CA GLY A 25 -8.07 -3.61 -22.25
C GLY A 25 -7.09 -3.39 -21.11
N ASP A 26 -6.25 -2.35 -21.17
CA ASP A 26 -5.39 -2.01 -20.04
C ASP A 26 -6.20 -1.59 -18.82
N LYS A 27 -5.79 -2.13 -17.67
CA LYS A 27 -6.32 -1.78 -16.35
C LYS A 27 -5.57 -0.55 -15.84
N VAL A 28 -6.30 0.52 -15.60
CA VAL A 28 -5.75 1.82 -15.20
C VAL A 28 -6.43 2.34 -13.95
N ILE A 29 -5.71 3.13 -13.17
CA ILE A 29 -6.21 3.79 -11.97
C ILE A 29 -6.37 5.27 -12.28
N TYR A 30 -7.58 5.77 -12.12
CA TYR A 30 -7.89 7.19 -12.18
C TYR A 30 -8.01 7.76 -10.77
N PRO A 31 -7.27 8.82 -10.43
CA PRO A 31 -7.35 9.44 -9.11
C PRO A 31 -8.81 9.75 -8.71
N ASN A 32 -9.12 9.51 -7.44
CA ASN A 32 -10.44 9.68 -6.82
C ASN A 32 -11.59 8.78 -7.28
N HIS A 33 -11.52 8.19 -8.48
CA HIS A 33 -12.57 7.32 -9.02
C HIS A 33 -12.21 5.84 -8.89
N GLY A 34 -10.92 5.51 -8.83
CA GLY A 34 -10.42 4.15 -8.63
C GLY A 34 -10.06 3.48 -9.94
N LEU A 35 -10.23 2.16 -9.99
CA LEU A 35 -9.84 1.35 -11.13
C LEU A 35 -10.84 1.48 -12.28
N GLY A 36 -10.31 1.53 -13.50
CA GLY A 36 -11.05 1.49 -14.74
C GLY A 36 -10.31 0.70 -15.81
N ILE A 37 -11.04 0.33 -16.86
CA ILE A 37 -10.50 -0.37 -18.03
C ILE A 37 -10.59 0.56 -19.23
N VAL A 38 -9.52 0.61 -20.02
CA VAL A 38 -9.52 1.31 -21.31
C VAL A 38 -10.43 0.54 -22.27
N LYS A 39 -11.62 1.09 -22.53
CA LYS A 39 -12.63 0.44 -23.39
C LYS A 39 -12.34 0.67 -24.87
N ARG A 40 -12.05 1.92 -25.23
CA ARG A 40 -11.77 2.38 -26.61
C ARG A 40 -10.87 3.60 -26.58
N ILE A 41 -10.15 3.80 -27.68
CA ILE A 41 -9.36 5.01 -27.94
C ILE A 41 -10.04 5.69 -29.13
N GLU A 42 -10.63 6.86 -28.90
CA GLU A 42 -11.33 7.64 -29.93
C GLU A 42 -10.49 8.87 -30.29
N THR A 43 -10.48 9.24 -31.56
CA THR A 43 -9.89 10.50 -32.01
C THR A 43 -11.02 11.45 -32.38
N LYS A 44 -11.06 12.64 -31.77
CA LYS A 44 -12.09 13.65 -32.03
C LYS A 44 -11.43 14.96 -32.42
N THR A 45 -11.96 15.60 -33.46
CA THR A 45 -11.54 16.94 -33.85
C THR A 45 -12.43 17.94 -33.13
N ILE A 46 -11.84 18.72 -32.22
CA ILE A 46 -12.51 19.76 -31.44
C ILE A 46 -11.85 21.09 -31.80
N MET A 47 -12.64 22.07 -32.26
CA MET A 47 -12.16 23.39 -32.67
C MET A 47 -11.01 23.37 -33.71
N GLY A 48 -11.02 22.39 -34.62
CA GLY A 48 -10.01 22.26 -35.68
C GLY A 48 -8.76 21.48 -35.29
N THR A 49 -8.57 21.15 -34.00
CA THR A 49 -7.45 20.33 -33.52
C THR A 49 -7.91 18.89 -33.32
N THR A 50 -7.18 17.94 -33.90
CA THR A 50 -7.44 16.50 -33.74
C THR A 50 -6.79 16.00 -32.46
N CYS A 51 -7.61 15.65 -31.45
CA CYS A 51 -7.14 15.16 -30.16
C CYS A 51 -7.59 13.72 -29.94
N GLY A 52 -6.69 12.90 -29.40
CA GLY A 52 -7.02 11.54 -28.94
C GLY A 52 -7.66 11.57 -27.56
N PHE A 53 -8.64 10.69 -27.33
CA PHE A 53 -9.31 10.49 -26.04
C PHE A 53 -9.35 9.01 -25.68
N TYR A 54 -8.96 8.69 -24.45
CA TYR A 54 -9.21 7.39 -23.82
C TYR A 54 -10.62 7.37 -23.25
N GLN A 55 -11.41 6.38 -23.64
CA GLN A 55 -12.69 6.06 -23.01
C GLN A 55 -12.45 5.03 -21.91
N LEU A 56 -12.46 5.46 -20.66
CA LEU A 56 -12.30 4.62 -19.48
C LEU A 56 -13.66 4.18 -18.96
N ARG A 57 -13.85 2.88 -18.76
CA ARG A 57 -14.99 2.33 -18.00
C ARG A 57 -14.54 2.08 -16.58
N MET A 58 -15.11 2.80 -15.62
CA MET A 58 -14.80 2.66 -14.20
C MET A 58 -15.57 1.50 -13.57
N ALA A 59 -15.09 0.98 -12.44
CA ALA A 59 -15.79 -0.03 -11.64
C ALA A 59 -17.22 0.39 -11.21
N ASN A 60 -17.46 1.70 -11.06
CA ASN A 60 -18.77 2.28 -10.72
C ASN A 60 -19.67 2.50 -11.95
N GLU A 61 -19.44 1.81 -13.06
CA GLU A 61 -20.13 1.94 -14.37
C GLU A 61 -20.05 3.34 -15.02
N THR A 62 -19.37 4.30 -14.38
CA THR A 62 -19.16 5.64 -14.92
C THR A 62 -18.15 5.58 -16.07
N THR A 63 -18.42 6.32 -17.13
CA THR A 63 -17.50 6.43 -18.28
C THR A 63 -16.78 7.77 -18.21
N VAL A 64 -15.44 7.76 -18.26
CA VAL A 64 -14.59 8.96 -18.18
C VAL A 64 -13.79 9.10 -19.48
N PHE A 65 -13.72 10.31 -20.01
CA PHE A 65 -12.90 10.63 -21.18
C PHE A 65 -11.64 11.38 -20.75
N VAL A 66 -10.47 10.86 -21.12
CA VAL A 66 -9.17 11.47 -20.79
C VAL A 66 -8.42 11.80 -22.08
N PRO A 67 -8.01 13.06 -22.31
CA PRO A 67 -7.18 13.42 -23.46
C PRO A 67 -5.83 12.69 -23.41
N VAL A 68 -5.38 12.14 -24.55
CA VAL A 68 -4.10 11.41 -24.66
C VAL A 68 -2.92 12.31 -24.27
N ASP A 69 -2.99 13.60 -24.62
CA ASP A 69 -1.93 14.57 -24.32
C ASP A 69 -1.83 14.94 -22.84
N ASN A 70 -2.88 14.69 -22.04
CA ASN A 70 -2.96 15.09 -20.62
C ASN A 70 -3.01 13.89 -19.66
N VAL A 71 -2.46 12.75 -20.08
CA VAL A 71 -2.40 11.54 -19.25
C VAL A 71 -1.62 11.78 -17.96
N ASP A 72 -0.41 12.34 -18.07
CA ASP A 72 0.48 12.55 -16.92
C ASP A 72 -0.05 13.63 -15.98
N GLY A 73 -0.66 14.69 -16.54
CA GLY A 73 -1.24 15.78 -15.76
C GLY A 73 -2.47 15.35 -14.95
N VAL A 74 -3.24 14.38 -15.45
CA VAL A 74 -4.38 13.80 -14.72
C VAL A 74 -3.94 12.73 -13.73
N GLY A 75 -2.72 12.20 -13.88
CA GLY A 75 -2.16 11.17 -12.98
C GLY A 75 -2.75 9.78 -13.23
N LEU A 76 -3.05 9.46 -14.49
CA LEU A 76 -3.52 8.12 -14.87
C LEU A 76 -2.37 7.12 -14.71
N ARG A 77 -2.61 6.01 -13.99
CA ARG A 77 -1.58 5.00 -13.72
C ARG A 77 -2.00 3.62 -14.18
N ARG A 78 -1.04 2.74 -14.45
CA ARG A 78 -1.29 1.30 -14.69
C ARG A 78 -1.62 0.61 -13.35
N ALA A 79 -2.56 -0.32 -13.39
CA ALA A 79 -2.85 -1.18 -12.24
C ALA A 79 -1.70 -2.17 -11.98
N ILE A 80 -1.65 -2.72 -10.77
CA ILE A 80 -0.65 -3.72 -10.41
C ILE A 80 -0.77 -5.02 -11.22
N THR A 81 0.34 -5.75 -11.26
CA THR A 81 0.42 -7.10 -11.82
C THR A 81 0.05 -8.18 -10.80
N ASP A 82 -0.16 -9.42 -11.26
CA ASP A 82 -0.48 -10.55 -10.39
C ASP A 82 0.67 -10.84 -9.40
N ASP A 83 1.93 -10.76 -9.86
CA ASP A 83 3.13 -10.89 -9.01
C ASP A 83 3.16 -9.86 -7.87
N GLU A 84 2.76 -8.63 -8.17
CA GLU A 84 2.67 -7.54 -7.20
C GLU A 84 1.57 -7.75 -6.17
N THR A 85 0.49 -8.43 -6.57
CA THR A 85 -0.62 -8.78 -5.68
C THR A 85 -0.13 -9.70 -4.55
N GLY A 86 0.78 -10.64 -4.84
CA GLY A 86 1.43 -11.48 -3.82
C GLY A 86 2.26 -10.67 -2.81
N ARG A 87 2.99 -9.66 -3.29
CA ARG A 87 3.73 -8.72 -2.42
C ARG A 87 2.78 -7.90 -1.56
N LEU A 88 1.64 -7.48 -2.13
CA LEU A 88 0.63 -6.70 -1.44
C LEU A 88 -0.04 -7.48 -0.29
N PHE A 89 -0.38 -8.75 -0.51
CA PHE A 89 -0.88 -9.63 0.55
C PHE A 89 0.16 -9.87 1.65
N SER A 90 1.43 -9.98 1.28
CA SER A 90 2.54 -10.08 2.24
C SER A 90 2.65 -8.80 3.08
N LEU A 91 2.55 -7.62 2.45
CA LEU A 91 2.54 -6.33 3.13
C LEU A 91 1.34 -6.18 4.06
N LEU A 92 0.15 -6.62 3.63
CA LEU A 92 -1.04 -6.69 4.47
C LEU A 92 -0.79 -7.54 5.72
N GLY A 93 0.00 -8.62 5.61
CA GLY A 93 0.32 -9.58 6.69
C GLY A 93 1.51 -9.25 7.60
N ASP A 94 2.44 -8.37 7.20
CA ASP A 94 3.78 -8.17 7.83
C ASP A 94 3.76 -7.65 9.29
N GLY A 95 2.60 -7.43 9.91
CA GLY A 95 2.48 -7.05 11.33
C GLY A 95 3.02 -5.65 11.69
N LYS A 96 3.74 -5.00 10.78
CA LYS A 96 4.20 -3.61 10.91
C LYS A 96 3.04 -2.66 10.66
N ILE A 97 2.74 -1.85 11.67
CA ILE A 97 1.68 -0.84 11.62
C ILE A 97 2.25 0.42 12.24
N GLU A 98 2.61 1.37 11.41
CA GLU A 98 2.97 2.72 11.84
C GLU A 98 1.71 3.55 12.01
N SER A 99 1.58 4.18 13.17
CA SER A 99 0.47 5.09 13.44
C SER A 99 0.91 6.15 14.43
N HIS A 100 0.57 7.40 14.15
CA HIS A 100 0.82 8.50 15.06
C HIS A 100 -0.18 8.50 16.22
N GLN A 101 0.30 8.82 17.43
CA GLN A 101 -0.56 8.95 18.62
C GLN A 101 -1.55 10.13 18.49
N ASN A 102 -1.16 11.20 17.80
CA ASN A 102 -1.99 12.39 17.58
C ASN A 102 -2.96 12.19 16.41
N TRP A 103 -4.26 12.23 16.69
CA TRP A 103 -5.33 12.00 15.70
C TRP A 103 -5.26 12.97 14.50
N LYS A 104 -4.95 14.25 14.75
CA LYS A 104 -4.86 15.29 13.70
C LYS A 104 -3.69 15.04 12.76
N GLY A 105 -2.53 14.64 13.30
CA GLY A 105 -1.36 14.26 12.52
C GLY A 105 -1.64 13.02 11.69
N ARG A 106 -2.17 11.97 12.32
CA ARG A 106 -2.57 10.72 11.66
C ARG A 106 -3.55 10.95 10.51
N PHE A 107 -4.59 11.77 10.69
CA PHE A 107 -5.54 12.05 9.62
C PHE A 107 -4.85 12.78 8.45
N LYS A 108 -3.97 13.74 8.73
CA LYS A 108 -3.22 14.47 7.70
C LYS A 108 -2.32 13.50 6.91
N ASP A 109 -1.52 12.70 7.59
CA ASP A 109 -0.58 11.78 6.94
C ASP A 109 -1.32 10.71 6.13
N ASN A 110 -2.41 10.15 6.68
CA ASN A 110 -3.24 9.19 5.95
C ASN A 110 -3.92 9.86 4.74
N SER A 111 -4.34 11.12 4.86
CA SER A 111 -4.91 11.87 3.75
C SER A 111 -3.87 12.13 2.66
N ASP A 112 -2.62 12.43 3.01
CA ASP A 112 -1.53 12.64 2.06
C ASP A 112 -1.14 11.34 1.35
N ARG A 113 -1.12 10.22 2.08
CA ARG A 113 -0.94 8.87 1.51
C ARG A 113 -2.05 8.52 0.52
N MET A 114 -3.31 8.78 0.88
CA MET A 114 -4.46 8.58 -0.02
C MET A 114 -4.40 9.48 -1.26
N ARG A 115 -3.83 10.69 -1.16
CA ARG A 115 -3.65 11.63 -2.28
C ARG A 115 -2.54 11.20 -3.24
N THR A 116 -1.48 10.58 -2.72
CA THR A 116 -0.37 10.06 -3.53
C THR A 116 -0.84 8.95 -4.47
N GLY A 117 -1.91 8.23 -4.09
CA GLY A 117 -2.61 7.28 -4.96
C GLY A 117 -1.79 6.03 -5.30
N SER A 118 -0.71 5.77 -4.56
CA SER A 118 0.03 4.51 -4.64
C SER A 118 -0.74 3.44 -3.86
N ILE A 119 -0.89 2.25 -4.45
CA ILE A 119 -1.59 1.14 -3.79
C ILE A 119 -0.91 0.73 -2.47
N TYR A 120 0.41 0.83 -2.40
CA TYR A 120 1.19 0.52 -1.20
C TYR A 120 0.84 1.48 -0.06
N ASP A 121 0.73 2.78 -0.36
CA ASP A 121 0.35 3.81 0.62
C ASP A 121 -1.10 3.61 1.10
N VAL A 122 -2.01 3.29 0.19
CA VAL A 122 -3.43 3.02 0.51
C VAL A 122 -3.54 1.77 1.40
N VAL A 123 -2.75 0.74 1.15
CA VAL A 123 -2.69 -0.47 1.99
C VAL A 123 -2.19 -0.13 3.40
N GLU A 124 -1.16 0.71 3.54
CA GLU A 124 -0.71 1.14 4.87
C GLU A 124 -1.79 1.91 5.63
N VAL A 125 -2.54 2.79 4.95
CA VAL A 125 -3.68 3.51 5.53
C VAL A 125 -4.78 2.54 5.97
N LEU A 126 -5.12 1.56 5.11
CA LEU A 126 -6.10 0.51 5.42
C LEU A 126 -5.68 -0.27 6.67
N LYS A 127 -4.42 -0.71 6.77
CA LYS A 127 -3.89 -1.43 7.94
C LYS A 127 -3.97 -0.58 9.22
N SER A 128 -3.53 0.67 9.14
CA SER A 128 -3.48 1.59 10.29
C SER A 128 -4.88 1.90 10.83
N LEU A 129 -5.83 2.19 9.94
CA LEU A 129 -7.23 2.46 10.31
C LEU A 129 -7.97 1.22 10.80
N SER A 130 -7.79 0.06 10.16
CA SER A 130 -8.40 -1.21 10.61
C SER A 130 -7.88 -1.63 11.99
N HIS A 131 -6.60 -1.43 12.26
CA HIS A 131 -6.05 -1.67 13.59
C HIS A 131 -6.65 -0.74 14.63
N LEU A 132 -6.77 0.55 14.29
CA LEU A 132 -7.34 1.51 15.21
C LEU A 132 -8.80 1.22 15.50
N ALA A 133 -9.60 0.85 14.49
CA ALA A 133 -11.02 0.51 14.61
C ALA A 133 -11.28 -0.59 15.66
N LYS A 134 -10.34 -1.53 15.82
CA LYS A 134 -10.43 -2.59 16.84
C LYS A 134 -10.16 -2.10 18.27
N SER A 135 -9.37 -1.04 18.41
CA SER A 135 -8.94 -0.53 19.72
C SER A 135 -9.73 0.70 20.18
N LYS A 136 -10.17 1.54 19.25
CA LYS A 136 -10.88 2.80 19.49
C LYS A 136 -11.95 2.99 18.43
N SER A 137 -13.02 3.70 18.79
CA SER A 137 -14.01 4.16 17.81
C SER A 137 -13.40 5.19 16.86
N LEU A 138 -13.59 4.98 15.56
CA LEU A 138 -13.16 5.91 14.51
C LEU A 138 -14.11 7.10 14.42
N SER A 139 -13.56 8.28 14.09
CA SER A 139 -14.38 9.42 13.68
C SER A 139 -15.06 9.15 12.33
N PHE A 140 -16.19 9.82 12.04
CA PHE A 140 -16.90 9.70 10.76
C PHE A 140 -16.00 9.87 9.53
N ARG A 141 -15.08 10.85 9.58
CA ARG A 141 -14.13 11.11 8.49
C ARG A 141 -13.14 9.96 8.29
N GLU A 142 -12.70 9.35 9.38
CA GLU A 142 -11.75 8.24 9.37
C GLU A 142 -12.43 6.94 8.94
N LYS A 143 -13.68 6.73 9.36
CA LYS A 143 -14.51 5.63 8.88
C LYS A 143 -14.71 5.73 7.36
N ARG A 144 -15.08 6.91 6.86
CA ARG A 144 -15.23 7.14 5.41
C ARG A 144 -13.91 6.95 4.64
N MET A 145 -12.78 7.31 5.25
CA MET A 145 -11.46 7.07 4.67
C MET A 145 -11.12 5.58 4.64
N LEU A 146 -11.43 4.84 5.71
CA LEU A 146 -11.26 3.39 5.78
C LEU A 146 -12.09 2.70 4.69
N ASP A 147 -13.37 3.04 4.58
CA ASP A 147 -14.27 2.46 3.58
C ASP A 147 -13.76 2.73 2.15
N ARG A 148 -13.25 3.94 1.89
CA ARG A 148 -12.64 4.30 0.60
C ARG A 148 -11.35 3.54 0.33
N ALA A 149 -10.46 3.43 1.31
CA ALA A 149 -9.21 2.68 1.17
C ALA A 149 -9.50 1.19 0.91
N LYS A 150 -10.45 0.62 1.63
CA LYS A 150 -10.93 -0.76 1.46
C LYS A 150 -11.49 -0.96 0.06
N PHE A 151 -12.37 -0.07 -0.41
CA PHE A 151 -12.93 -0.12 -1.77
C PHE A 151 -11.84 -0.10 -2.84
N LEU A 152 -10.84 0.80 -2.73
CA LEU A 152 -9.76 0.90 -3.71
C LEU A 152 -8.92 -0.38 -3.77
N VAL A 153 -8.47 -0.88 -2.62
CA VAL A 153 -7.63 -2.09 -2.54
C VAL A 153 -8.38 -3.33 -3.04
N VAL A 154 -9.62 -3.53 -2.59
CA VAL A 154 -10.42 -4.69 -2.98
C VAL A 154 -10.75 -4.63 -4.46
N SER A 155 -11.16 -3.47 -4.99
CA SER A 155 -11.48 -3.34 -6.42
C SER A 155 -10.26 -3.59 -7.29
N GLU A 156 -9.07 -3.12 -6.87
CA GLU A 156 -7.84 -3.35 -7.63
C GLU A 156 -7.45 -4.83 -7.65
N ILE A 157 -7.40 -5.49 -6.50
CA ILE A 157 -7.06 -6.91 -6.40
C ILE A 157 -8.11 -7.77 -7.12
N SER A 158 -9.40 -7.44 -7.01
CA SER A 158 -10.50 -8.13 -7.67
C SER A 158 -10.33 -8.12 -9.18
N GLU A 159 -9.99 -6.96 -9.75
CA GLU A 159 -9.83 -6.85 -11.20
C GLU A 159 -8.55 -7.54 -11.69
N VAL A 160 -7.46 -7.46 -10.92
CA VAL A 160 -6.18 -8.10 -11.29
C VAL A 160 -6.31 -9.62 -11.25
N MET A 161 -6.86 -10.18 -10.18
CA MET A 161 -7.04 -11.63 -10.02
C MET A 161 -8.25 -12.20 -10.78
N GLY A 162 -9.15 -11.37 -11.29
CA GLY A 162 -10.38 -11.79 -11.95
C GLY A 162 -11.35 -12.53 -11.02
N GLN A 163 -11.29 -12.25 -9.72
CA GLN A 163 -12.15 -12.87 -8.70
C GLN A 163 -13.29 -11.92 -8.33
N LYS A 164 -14.34 -12.44 -7.69
CA LYS A 164 -15.44 -11.61 -7.18
C LYS A 164 -14.97 -10.76 -6.00
N VAL A 165 -15.41 -9.51 -5.96
CA VAL A 165 -15.14 -8.53 -4.89
C VAL A 165 -15.35 -9.12 -3.49
N VAL A 166 -16.42 -9.90 -3.29
CA VAL A 166 -16.76 -10.53 -1.99
C VAL A 166 -15.66 -11.48 -1.51
N VAL A 167 -15.13 -12.32 -2.40
CA VAL A 167 -14.08 -13.30 -2.05
C VAL A 167 -12.77 -12.59 -1.70
N ILE A 168 -12.44 -11.54 -2.46
CA ILE A 168 -11.25 -10.73 -2.17
C ILE A 168 -11.42 -9.98 -0.85
N ASP A 169 -12.61 -9.49 -0.55
CA ASP A 169 -12.87 -8.78 0.69
C ASP A 169 -12.61 -9.65 1.92
N GLU A 170 -13.12 -10.89 1.91
CA GLU A 170 -12.87 -11.89 2.95
C GLU A 170 -11.37 -12.21 3.06
N ARG A 171 -10.67 -12.36 1.93
CA ARG A 171 -9.23 -12.63 1.93
C ARG A 171 -8.42 -11.48 2.51
N VAL A 172 -8.79 -10.24 2.21
CA VAL A 172 -8.15 -9.03 2.76
C VAL A 172 -8.40 -8.95 4.26
N GLU A 173 -9.62 -9.21 4.72
CA GLU A 173 -9.95 -9.23 6.15
C GLU A 173 -9.16 -10.32 6.91
N GLN A 174 -9.07 -11.52 6.35
CA GLN A 174 -8.24 -12.60 6.91
C GLN A 174 -6.75 -12.21 6.97
N ALA A 175 -6.23 -11.53 5.95
CA ALA A 175 -4.85 -11.06 5.93
C ALA A 175 -4.60 -9.99 7.03
N LEU A 176 -5.55 -9.08 7.22
CA LEU A 176 -5.51 -8.08 8.30
C LEU A 176 -5.54 -8.74 9.68
N GLU A 177 -6.37 -9.77 9.89
CA GLU A 177 -6.40 -10.50 11.16
C GLU A 177 -5.06 -11.19 11.48
N ARG A 178 -4.46 -11.83 10.47
CA ARG A 178 -3.12 -12.42 10.58
C ARG A 178 -2.07 -11.37 10.92
N CYS A 179 -2.17 -10.17 10.36
CA CYS A 179 -1.29 -9.05 10.67
C CYS A 179 -1.43 -8.63 12.13
N PHE A 180 -2.64 -8.48 12.66
CA PHE A 180 -2.85 -8.11 14.06
C PHE A 180 -2.32 -9.18 15.02
N SER A 181 -2.58 -10.46 14.73
CA SER A 181 -2.04 -11.59 15.50
C SER A 181 -0.50 -11.61 15.49
N THR A 182 0.12 -11.30 14.35
CA THR A 182 1.58 -11.22 14.22
C THR A 182 2.15 -10.02 14.95
N LYS A 183 1.49 -8.86 14.89
CA LYS A 183 1.87 -7.67 15.65
C LYS A 183 1.81 -7.93 17.16
N ALA A 184 0.75 -8.57 17.65
CA ALA A 184 0.61 -8.93 19.06
C ALA A 184 1.77 -9.83 19.52
N ARG A 185 2.09 -10.87 18.74
CA ARG A 185 3.24 -11.74 18.99
C ARG A 185 4.58 -10.99 18.96
N ASN A 186 4.79 -10.11 17.98
CA ASN A 186 6.02 -9.32 17.86
C ASN A 186 6.18 -8.30 19.00
N THR A 187 5.08 -7.69 19.44
CA THR A 187 5.06 -6.78 20.59
C THR A 187 5.36 -7.54 21.88
N ALA A 188 4.76 -8.71 22.08
CA ALA A 188 5.06 -9.56 23.23
C ALA A 188 6.53 -10.00 23.24
N ARG A 189 7.08 -10.41 22.08
CA ARG A 189 8.50 -10.77 21.93
C ARG A 189 9.44 -9.60 22.21
N SER A 190 9.13 -8.39 21.73
CA SER A 190 9.98 -7.22 21.95
C SER A 190 9.95 -6.75 23.41
N VAL A 191 8.80 -6.83 24.08
CA VAL A 191 8.67 -6.54 25.52
C VAL A 191 9.44 -7.58 26.34
N ALA A 192 9.29 -8.87 26.04
CA ALA A 192 10.05 -9.95 26.70
C ALA A 192 11.56 -9.78 26.49
N ALA A 193 12.01 -9.50 25.26
CA ALA A 193 13.42 -9.24 24.95
C ALA A 193 13.97 -8.03 25.71
N LYS A 194 13.19 -6.94 25.80
CA LYS A 194 13.55 -5.74 26.56
C LYS A 194 13.63 -6.01 28.07
N ALA A 195 12.72 -6.82 28.61
CA ALA A 195 12.76 -7.26 30.00
C ALA A 195 14.01 -8.11 30.30
N THR A 196 14.31 -9.13 29.49
CA THR A 196 15.55 -9.93 29.65
C THR A 196 16.82 -9.11 29.50
N ARG A 197 16.84 -8.10 28.61
CA ARG A 197 17.98 -7.19 28.45
C ARG A 197 18.15 -6.27 29.65
N ALA A 198 17.05 -5.77 30.24
CA ALA A 198 17.08 -4.96 31.46
C ALA A 198 17.58 -5.78 32.66
N THR A 199 17.13 -7.02 32.81
CA THR A 199 17.60 -7.92 33.87
C THR A 199 19.09 -8.25 33.70
N LYS A 200 19.54 -8.58 32.48
CA LYS A 200 20.95 -8.88 32.20
C LYS A 200 21.87 -7.66 32.40
N ALA A 201 21.40 -6.46 32.09
CA ALA A 201 22.13 -5.22 32.37
C ALA A 201 22.23 -4.94 33.88
N ALA A 202 21.16 -5.18 34.65
CA ALA A 202 21.18 -5.01 36.10
C ALA A 202 22.12 -6.02 36.80
N THR A 203 22.16 -7.28 36.34
CA THR A 203 23.05 -8.31 36.89
C THR A 203 24.53 -8.05 36.58
N ALA A 204 24.84 -7.49 35.40
CA ALA A 204 26.20 -7.10 35.02
C ALA A 204 26.74 -5.90 35.82
N THR A 205 25.87 -4.93 36.14
CA THR A 205 26.26 -3.79 37.00
C THR A 205 26.51 -4.24 38.45
N ALA A 206 25.73 -5.20 38.97
CA ALA A 206 25.91 -5.70 40.34
C ALA A 206 27.20 -6.53 40.52
N THR A 207 27.66 -7.24 39.49
CA THR A 207 28.92 -8.01 39.55
C THR A 207 30.16 -7.12 39.47
N ALA A 208 30.07 -5.96 38.81
CA ALA A 208 31.17 -4.98 38.76
C ALA A 208 31.40 -4.28 40.12
N THR A 209 30.34 -4.02 40.89
CA THR A 209 30.45 -3.34 42.19
C THR A 209 31.02 -4.24 43.30
N ALA A 210 30.86 -5.56 43.19
CA ALA A 210 31.36 -6.51 44.19
C ALA A 210 32.89 -6.72 44.16
N VAL A 211 33.55 -6.46 43.03
CA VAL A 211 35.02 -6.63 42.90
C VAL A 211 35.80 -5.42 43.46
N ALA A 212 35.15 -4.28 43.68
CA ALA A 212 35.79 -3.06 44.18
C ALA A 212 35.84 -2.96 45.72
N ALA A 213 35.20 -3.88 46.46
CA ALA A 213 35.12 -3.85 47.92
C ALA A 213 36.07 -4.88 48.58
N VAL A 214 37.37 -4.79 48.30
CA VAL A 214 38.40 -5.44 49.11
C VAL A 214 38.91 -4.42 50.14
N PRO A 215 38.71 -4.62 51.46
CA PRO A 215 39.16 -3.66 52.46
C PRO A 215 40.70 -3.67 52.55
N ARG A 216 41.33 -2.52 52.26
CA ARG A 216 42.75 -2.30 52.54
C ARG A 216 42.94 -2.28 54.05
N ARG A 217 43.51 -3.37 54.57
CA ARG A 217 43.92 -3.56 55.96
C ARG A 217 44.92 -2.45 56.35
N ALA A 218 44.51 -1.54 57.22
CA ALA A 218 45.37 -0.47 57.73
C ALA A 218 46.51 -1.07 58.55
N ALA A 219 47.75 -0.82 58.10
CA ALA A 219 48.96 -1.19 58.81
C ALA A 219 49.20 -0.21 59.97
N ARG A 220 49.46 -0.79 61.12
CA ARG A 220 49.79 -0.19 62.42
C ARG A 220 51.25 0.31 62.41
N ALA A 221 51.49 1.54 62.86
CA ALA A 221 52.77 2.06 63.33
C ALA A 221 52.43 3.22 64.30
N SER A 222 52.57 2.99 65.62
CA SER A 222 53.71 3.37 66.48
C SER A 222 53.64 4.84 66.90
#